data_AF-A0A7V6GD30-F1
#
_entry.id   AF-A0A7V6GD30-F1
#
_cell.length_a   1.000
_cell.length_b   1.000
_cell.length_c   1.000
_cell.angle_alpha   90.00
_cell.angle_beta   90.00
_cell.angle_gamma   90.00
#
_symmetry.space_group_name_H-M   'P 1'
#
loop_
_entity.id
_entity.type
_entity.pdbx_description
1 polymer ?
#
loop_
_entity_poly.entity_id
_entity_poly.type
_entity_poly.pdbx_seq_one_letter_code
_entity_poly.pdbx_strand_id
1 'polypeptide(L)'
;MIIQIFNPLLKRCNNQFFKTILFLCLTIWGIYLLLPIPVWAEPSTSLEITGDGVTTPVKFTLDELKEMEQYQHVYSTVNTWPTKRWYTASGVKLRELLDLAGIKEEATQIKFISTDGYDVTLTTKELLKDQRFYFPGLKENHPSDGSIPGSSDGALEVEPILALLSAEGSDDPEAMNGRDSLLLIFGQRAVTEQTNNLFLKYVTKIEVLTTPPEKWDSPKASLPDGTVVPEGVMLSISNKGNNEDKIYYTTDGSTPTVNSPMFNWSASRWWPLRDDLDSVNSPIKITEDTVIKAITIGPGKEDSEVVTFTFTVDHSGKTPDPTKVPGGPPTGVSLDRNSIDIKQGGTFLLSATVAPFNADDQRVIWSSSDTSVATVDTRGLVTVVGPGSAIITVKTADGKHMATCVVNGPKEQETSEVAVVTEIPPPEIEEEESLSEETVPEDPMVEETSLEEKEGVPEETLIRSQEEKEIQEEESEQELSVPEGKGQYLAEIKDVAEALQATDSFKEQGEAVSPRVFEMSVDEGVPWPIEEDFDKDGLFSTMIALFFFCSGAGKKYREYVKEL
;
A
#
# COMPACT_ATOMS: atom_id res chain seq x y z
N MET A 1 -0.61 -55.36 -42.45
CA MET A 1 0.61 -54.80 -43.08
C MET A 1 0.84 -53.34 -42.61
N ILE A 2 0.75 -53.05 -41.29
CA ILE A 2 1.09 -51.73 -40.70
C ILE A 2 1.75 -51.95 -39.32
N ILE A 3 2.71 -52.89 -39.24
CA ILE A 3 3.55 -53.13 -38.04
C ILE A 3 5.02 -53.34 -38.46
N GLN A 4 5.48 -52.60 -39.47
CA GLN A 4 6.89 -52.61 -39.90
C GLN A 4 7.48 -51.22 -40.21
N ILE A 5 6.69 -50.14 -40.09
CA ILE A 5 7.18 -48.76 -40.37
C ILE A 5 7.59 -48.02 -39.08
N PHE A 6 7.05 -48.36 -37.91
CA PHE A 6 7.32 -47.68 -36.63
C PHE A 6 8.48 -48.24 -35.79
N ASN A 7 9.32 -49.12 -36.34
CA ASN A 7 10.44 -49.76 -35.60
C ASN A 7 11.84 -49.10 -35.72
N PRO A 8 12.14 -48.18 -36.68
CA PRO A 8 13.43 -47.46 -36.68
C PRO A 8 13.44 -46.19 -35.80
N LEU A 9 12.33 -45.44 -35.73
CA LEU A 9 12.30 -44.10 -35.12
C LEU A 9 12.46 -44.11 -33.59
N LEU A 10 12.06 -45.18 -32.92
CA LEU A 10 12.20 -45.33 -31.46
C LEU A 10 13.61 -45.71 -30.99
N LYS A 11 14.58 -45.95 -31.89
CA LYS A 11 15.93 -46.41 -31.53
C LYS A 11 17.03 -45.35 -31.54
N ARG A 12 16.68 -44.07 -31.70
CA ARG A 12 17.62 -42.93 -31.63
C ARG A 12 17.13 -41.72 -30.81
N CYS A 13 16.09 -41.87 -29.98
CA CYS A 13 15.86 -40.90 -28.90
C CYS A 13 17.01 -41.01 -27.89
N ASN A 14 17.84 -39.97 -27.82
CA ASN A 14 19.04 -39.92 -26.99
C ASN A 14 18.66 -40.10 -25.51
N ASN A 15 19.31 -41.04 -24.82
CA ASN A 15 19.07 -41.32 -23.40
C ASN A 15 19.33 -40.08 -22.51
N GLN A 16 20.16 -39.14 -22.99
CA GLN A 16 20.29 -37.81 -22.37
C GLN A 16 18.99 -36.99 -22.45
N PHE A 17 18.33 -36.90 -23.61
CA PHE A 17 17.16 -36.05 -23.80
C PHE A 17 15.99 -36.43 -22.89
N PHE A 18 15.73 -37.74 -22.76
CA PHE A 18 14.70 -38.25 -21.84
C PHE A 18 15.06 -37.97 -20.36
N LYS A 19 16.34 -38.06 -19.98
CA LYS A 19 16.81 -37.70 -18.64
C LYS A 19 16.69 -36.21 -18.37
N THR A 20 17.00 -35.35 -19.34
CA THR A 20 16.85 -33.89 -19.21
C THR A 20 15.38 -33.50 -19.04
N ILE A 21 14.46 -34.08 -19.81
CA ILE A 21 13.02 -33.84 -19.64
C ILE A 21 12.54 -34.34 -18.27
N LEU A 22 12.93 -35.56 -17.86
CA LEU A 22 12.54 -36.10 -16.55
C LEU A 22 13.08 -35.23 -15.40
N PHE A 23 14.32 -34.75 -15.51
CA PHE A 23 14.91 -33.82 -14.54
C PHE A 23 14.17 -32.48 -14.50
N LEU A 24 13.82 -31.91 -15.66
CA LEU A 24 13.03 -30.67 -15.74
C LEU A 24 11.64 -30.84 -15.11
N CYS A 25 10.95 -31.95 -15.37
CA CYS A 25 9.66 -32.25 -14.77
C CYS A 25 9.77 -32.43 -13.23
N LEU A 26 10.83 -33.08 -12.75
CA LEU A 26 11.06 -33.26 -11.31
C LEU A 26 11.46 -31.96 -10.61
N THR A 27 12.23 -31.06 -11.25
CA THR A 27 12.55 -29.74 -10.69
C THR A 27 11.34 -28.82 -10.71
N ILE A 28 10.54 -28.81 -11.77
CA ILE A 28 9.27 -28.08 -11.82
C ILE A 28 8.32 -28.59 -10.72
N TRP A 29 8.20 -29.91 -10.54
CA TRP A 29 7.38 -30.50 -9.46
C TRP A 29 7.92 -30.17 -8.06
N GLY A 30 9.25 -30.19 -7.87
CA GLY A 30 9.89 -29.77 -6.62
C GLY A 30 9.67 -28.30 -6.30
N ILE A 31 9.74 -27.41 -7.29
CA ILE A 31 9.37 -25.99 -7.15
C ILE A 31 7.88 -25.88 -6.79
N TYR A 32 7.01 -26.68 -7.42
CA TYR A 32 5.57 -26.69 -7.12
C TYR A 32 5.24 -27.13 -5.69
N LEU A 33 6.07 -27.97 -5.07
CA LEU A 33 5.96 -28.36 -3.66
C LEU A 33 6.52 -27.31 -2.69
N LEU A 34 7.30 -26.34 -3.18
CA LEU A 34 7.86 -25.22 -2.41
C LEU A 34 7.06 -23.93 -2.57
N LEU A 35 6.15 -23.85 -3.55
CA LEU A 35 5.17 -22.77 -3.62
C LEU A 35 4.21 -22.91 -2.43
N PRO A 36 3.98 -21.84 -1.63
CA PRO A 36 2.96 -21.90 -0.59
C PRO A 36 1.62 -22.19 -1.25
N ILE A 37 0.92 -23.22 -0.75
CA ILE A 37 -0.45 -23.47 -1.14
C ILE A 37 -1.25 -22.20 -0.81
N PRO A 38 -2.02 -21.61 -1.74
CA PRO A 38 -2.91 -20.52 -1.41
C PRO A 38 -3.95 -21.05 -0.42
N VAL A 39 -3.74 -20.74 0.86
CA VAL A 39 -4.72 -20.95 1.91
C VAL A 39 -5.79 -19.90 1.67
N TRP A 40 -6.90 -20.33 1.07
CA TRP A 40 -8.09 -19.50 1.01
C TRP A 40 -8.61 -19.35 2.43
N ALA A 41 -8.82 -18.12 2.87
CA ALA A 41 -9.38 -17.85 4.18
C ALA A 41 -10.77 -18.47 4.27
N GLU A 42 -10.96 -19.40 5.21
CA GLU A 42 -12.28 -19.97 5.53
C GLU A 42 -13.15 -18.87 6.19
N PRO A 43 -14.49 -18.91 6.00
CA PRO A 43 -15.39 -17.92 6.59
C PRO A 43 -15.43 -17.99 8.12
N SER A 44 -15.69 -16.85 8.77
CA SER A 44 -15.72 -16.74 10.23
C SER A 44 -16.79 -17.64 10.86
N THR A 45 -16.40 -18.50 11.80
CA THR A 45 -17.31 -19.36 12.56
C THR A 45 -17.80 -18.75 13.86
N SER A 46 -17.10 -17.75 14.39
CA SER A 46 -17.46 -16.99 15.59
C SER A 46 -16.88 -15.58 15.56
N LEU A 47 -17.50 -14.66 16.31
CA LEU A 47 -17.04 -13.31 16.58
C LEU A 47 -16.66 -13.18 18.07
N GLU A 48 -15.48 -12.65 18.37
CA GLU A 48 -15.05 -12.31 19.73
C GLU A 48 -14.93 -10.79 19.87
N ILE A 49 -15.44 -10.21 20.97
CA ILE A 49 -15.33 -8.77 21.27
C ILE A 49 -14.60 -8.61 22.60
N THR A 50 -13.50 -7.87 22.58
CA THR A 50 -12.50 -7.80 23.66
C THR A 50 -11.89 -6.40 23.75
N GLY A 51 -10.89 -6.24 24.63
CA GLY A 51 -10.10 -5.02 24.77
C GLY A 51 -10.33 -4.33 26.11
N ASP A 52 -9.55 -3.30 26.39
CA ASP A 52 -9.67 -2.50 27.61
C ASP A 52 -10.81 -1.49 27.56
N GLY A 53 -11.33 -1.18 26.35
CA GLY A 53 -12.47 -0.31 26.11
C GLY A 53 -13.86 -0.96 26.24
N VAL A 54 -13.94 -2.22 26.69
CA VAL A 54 -15.21 -2.92 27.02
C VAL A 54 -15.22 -3.40 28.49
N THR A 55 -16.39 -3.49 29.11
CA THR A 55 -16.52 -4.01 30.48
C THR A 55 -16.53 -5.53 30.54
N THR A 56 -17.12 -6.17 29.53
CA THR A 56 -17.36 -7.62 29.51
C THR A 56 -16.99 -8.16 28.13
N PRO A 57 -15.86 -8.90 27.99
CA PRO A 57 -15.57 -9.61 26.77
C PRO A 57 -16.69 -10.62 26.44
N VAL A 58 -17.14 -10.61 25.19
CA VAL A 58 -18.24 -11.47 24.69
C VAL A 58 -17.79 -12.26 23.47
N LYS A 59 -18.44 -13.41 23.24
CA LYS A 59 -18.22 -14.24 22.07
C LYS A 59 -19.55 -14.72 21.53
N PHE A 60 -19.75 -14.57 20.23
CA PHE A 60 -20.93 -15.00 19.51
C PHE A 60 -20.57 -16.08 18.49
N THR A 61 -21.37 -17.12 18.40
CA THR A 61 -21.39 -18.05 17.28
C THR A 61 -22.09 -17.43 16.07
N LEU A 62 -21.82 -17.95 14.88
CA LEU A 62 -22.48 -17.49 13.67
C LEU A 62 -24.01 -17.69 13.70
N ASP A 63 -24.52 -18.67 14.44
CA ASP A 63 -25.96 -18.93 14.55
C ASP A 63 -26.64 -17.95 15.52
N GLU A 64 -26.02 -17.61 16.65
CA GLU A 64 -26.50 -16.54 17.54
C GLU A 64 -26.60 -15.19 16.78
N LEU A 65 -25.61 -14.86 15.94
CA LEU A 65 -25.63 -13.64 15.13
C LEU A 65 -26.79 -13.61 14.11
N LYS A 66 -27.25 -14.77 13.61
CA LYS A 66 -28.42 -14.85 12.71
C LYS A 66 -29.75 -14.69 13.45
N GLU A 67 -29.78 -15.04 14.73
CA GLU A 67 -30.98 -14.91 15.59
C GLU A 67 -31.18 -13.48 16.12
N MET A 68 -30.13 -12.64 16.09
CA MET A 68 -30.20 -11.21 16.41
C MET A 68 -30.99 -10.39 15.37
N GLU A 69 -31.40 -9.16 15.74
CA GLU A 69 -32.07 -8.23 14.81
C GLU A 69 -31.18 -7.94 13.59
N GLN A 70 -31.71 -8.19 12.40
CA GLN A 70 -31.01 -7.96 11.14
C GLN A 70 -31.34 -6.57 10.60
N TYR A 71 -30.32 -5.72 10.49
CA TYR A 71 -30.37 -4.46 9.76
C TYR A 71 -29.92 -4.68 8.32
N GLN A 72 -30.78 -4.30 7.36
CA GLN A 72 -30.51 -4.41 5.93
C GLN A 72 -30.53 -3.02 5.28
N HIS A 73 -29.49 -2.70 4.51
CA HIS A 73 -29.44 -1.46 3.72
C HIS A 73 -28.53 -1.57 2.49
N VAL A 74 -28.70 -0.65 1.55
CA VAL A 74 -27.75 -0.41 0.45
C VAL A 74 -26.73 0.65 0.89
N TYR A 75 -25.45 0.37 0.74
CA TYR A 75 -24.37 1.28 1.08
C TYR A 75 -23.74 1.86 -0.18
N SER A 76 -23.44 3.16 -0.13
CA SER A 76 -22.66 3.87 -1.13
C SER A 76 -21.20 3.76 -0.73
N THR A 77 -20.32 3.44 -1.66
CA THR A 77 -18.89 3.37 -1.37
C THR A 77 -18.03 3.73 -2.56
N VAL A 78 -16.82 4.19 -2.26
CA VAL A 78 -15.76 4.51 -3.21
C VAL A 78 -14.49 3.79 -2.76
N ASN A 79 -13.75 3.21 -3.72
CA ASN A 79 -12.46 2.55 -3.51
C ASN A 79 -11.27 3.44 -3.96
N THR A 80 -10.06 3.01 -3.63
CA THR A 80 -8.81 3.80 -3.87
C THR A 80 -8.40 3.99 -5.34
N TRP A 81 -8.93 3.18 -6.25
CA TRP A 81 -9.07 3.52 -7.66
C TRP A 81 -10.48 4.10 -7.77
N PRO A 82 -10.71 5.41 -7.88
CA PRO A 82 -11.97 6.10 -7.49
C PRO A 82 -13.27 5.68 -8.24
N THR A 83 -13.70 4.43 -8.07
CA THR A 83 -14.90 3.84 -8.67
C THR A 83 -16.01 3.76 -7.63
N LYS A 84 -17.17 4.26 -8.04
CA LYS A 84 -18.38 4.27 -7.23
C LYS A 84 -19.04 2.90 -7.26
N ARG A 85 -19.32 2.30 -6.10
CA ARG A 85 -20.05 1.03 -5.98
C ARG A 85 -21.25 1.16 -5.04
N TRP A 86 -22.24 0.33 -5.29
CA TRP A 86 -23.26 -0.01 -4.30
C TRP A 86 -22.85 -1.30 -3.60
N TYR A 87 -23.24 -1.45 -2.35
CA TYR A 87 -23.02 -2.65 -1.56
C TYR A 87 -24.30 -2.93 -0.79
N THR A 88 -25.09 -3.91 -1.19
CA THR A 88 -26.29 -4.30 -0.42
C THR A 88 -25.86 -5.28 0.65
N ALA A 89 -26.28 -5.07 1.90
CA ALA A 89 -25.84 -5.90 3.01
C ALA A 89 -26.92 -6.02 4.08
N SER A 90 -26.92 -7.18 4.76
CA SER A 90 -27.78 -7.50 5.89
C SER A 90 -26.95 -8.15 7.01
N GLY A 91 -27.13 -7.69 8.24
CA GLY A 91 -26.42 -8.19 9.41
C GLY A 91 -26.76 -7.45 10.69
N VAL A 92 -25.97 -7.70 11.74
CA VAL A 92 -26.21 -7.12 13.07
C VAL A 92 -25.59 -5.72 13.16
N LYS A 93 -26.29 -4.78 13.80
CA LYS A 93 -25.75 -3.43 14.05
C LYS A 93 -24.51 -3.52 14.94
N LEU A 94 -23.43 -2.86 14.55
CA LEU A 94 -22.19 -2.85 15.32
C LEU A 94 -22.40 -2.23 16.72
N ARG A 95 -23.28 -1.22 16.84
CA ARG A 95 -23.63 -0.62 18.14
C ARG A 95 -24.17 -1.65 19.12
N GLU A 96 -25.15 -2.45 18.70
CA GLU A 96 -25.78 -3.47 19.54
C GLU A 96 -24.78 -4.53 20.01
N LEU A 97 -23.86 -4.95 19.14
CA LEU A 97 -22.77 -5.86 19.49
C LEU A 97 -21.81 -5.27 20.54
N LEU A 98 -21.47 -3.98 20.42
CA LEU A 98 -20.60 -3.26 21.35
C LEU A 98 -21.29 -2.92 22.67
N ASP A 99 -22.59 -2.62 22.65
CA ASP A 99 -23.41 -2.40 23.83
C ASP A 99 -23.54 -3.68 24.66
N LEU A 100 -23.67 -4.85 24.01
CA LEU A 100 -23.64 -6.17 24.67
C LEU A 100 -22.29 -6.49 25.33
N ALA A 101 -21.19 -6.00 24.77
CA ALA A 101 -19.86 -6.06 25.40
C ALA A 101 -19.67 -5.02 26.53
N GLY A 102 -20.58 -4.04 26.63
CA GLY A 102 -20.47 -2.88 27.49
C GLY A 102 -19.29 -1.99 27.09
N ILE A 103 -19.32 -1.44 25.87
CA ILE A 103 -18.38 -0.41 25.42
C ILE A 103 -18.36 0.78 26.38
N LYS A 104 -17.16 1.24 26.74
CA LYS A 104 -16.94 2.32 27.70
C LYS A 104 -16.90 3.69 27.01
N GLU A 105 -17.18 4.76 27.76
CA GLU A 105 -17.14 6.13 27.23
C GLU A 105 -15.72 6.56 26.83
N GLU A 106 -14.70 6.06 27.55
CA GLU A 106 -13.28 6.26 27.26
C GLU A 106 -12.73 5.41 26.10
N ALA A 107 -13.56 4.62 25.41
CA ALA A 107 -13.14 3.91 24.21
C ALA A 107 -12.80 4.90 23.09
N THR A 108 -11.59 4.79 22.53
CA THR A 108 -11.02 5.72 21.56
C THR A 108 -10.85 5.10 20.17
N GLN A 109 -10.56 3.80 20.08
CA GLN A 109 -10.36 3.08 18.83
C GLN A 109 -11.06 1.71 18.87
N ILE A 110 -11.41 1.19 17.68
CA ILE A 110 -11.98 -0.13 17.48
C ILE A 110 -11.18 -0.80 16.36
N LYS A 111 -10.51 -1.90 16.70
CA LYS A 111 -9.71 -2.71 15.79
C LYS A 111 -10.47 -3.98 15.41
N PHE A 112 -10.63 -4.21 14.12
CA PHE A 112 -11.27 -5.39 13.53
C PHE A 112 -10.18 -6.28 12.94
N ILE A 113 -10.22 -7.58 13.22
CA ILE A 113 -9.19 -8.54 12.79
C ILE A 113 -9.88 -9.70 12.04
N SER A 114 -9.38 -10.02 10.84
CA SER A 114 -9.90 -11.08 9.98
C SER A 114 -9.23 -12.44 10.23
N THR A 115 -9.79 -13.52 9.66
CA THR A 115 -9.25 -14.90 9.76
C THR A 115 -7.82 -15.07 9.25
N ASP A 116 -7.39 -14.24 8.29
CA ASP A 116 -6.03 -14.21 7.75
C ASP A 116 -5.06 -13.32 8.57
N GLY A 117 -5.54 -12.70 9.64
CA GLY A 117 -4.76 -11.82 10.52
C GLY A 117 -4.57 -10.39 9.99
N TYR A 118 -5.16 -10.03 8.85
CA TYR A 118 -5.24 -8.63 8.44
C TYR A 118 -6.16 -7.85 9.39
N ASP A 119 -5.94 -6.54 9.52
CA ASP A 119 -6.73 -5.71 10.43
C ASP A 119 -7.04 -4.32 9.89
N VAL A 120 -8.15 -3.78 10.37
CA VAL A 120 -8.61 -2.41 10.13
C VAL A 120 -8.89 -1.79 11.49
N THR A 121 -8.25 -0.66 11.78
CA THR A 121 -8.50 0.11 13.01
C THR A 121 -9.19 1.43 12.65
N LEU A 122 -10.27 1.74 13.36
CA LEU A 122 -11.06 2.97 13.20
C LEU A 122 -11.21 3.67 14.55
N THR A 123 -11.34 5.00 14.56
CA THR A 123 -11.64 5.74 15.80
C THR A 123 -13.09 5.55 16.22
N THR A 124 -13.39 5.58 17.53
CA THR A 124 -14.79 5.57 18.00
C THR A 124 -15.54 6.81 17.55
N LYS A 125 -14.84 7.95 17.38
CA LYS A 125 -15.39 9.15 16.76
C LYS A 125 -15.92 8.86 15.37
N GLU A 126 -15.05 8.44 14.45
CA GLU A 126 -15.47 8.29 13.04
C GLU A 126 -16.49 7.17 12.85
N LEU A 127 -16.38 6.07 13.59
CA LEU A 127 -17.23 4.90 13.36
C LEU A 127 -18.59 5.00 14.07
N LEU A 128 -18.64 5.62 15.25
CA LEU A 128 -19.83 5.62 16.11
C LEU A 128 -20.39 7.01 16.47
N LYS A 129 -19.64 8.10 16.31
CA LYS A 129 -20.09 9.46 16.68
C LYS A 129 -20.35 10.36 15.48
N ASP A 130 -19.53 10.29 14.44
CA ASP A 130 -19.77 10.95 13.16
C ASP A 130 -20.97 10.28 12.44
N GLN A 131 -21.85 11.07 11.83
CA GLN A 131 -22.96 10.53 11.04
C GLN A 131 -22.47 9.84 9.77
N ARG A 132 -23.14 8.75 9.40
CA ARG A 132 -22.77 7.83 8.32
C ARG A 132 -23.93 7.74 7.34
N PHE A 133 -23.67 7.92 6.05
CA PHE A 133 -24.72 8.04 5.04
C PHE A 133 -24.59 7.05 3.88
N TYR A 134 -25.74 6.65 3.36
CA TYR A 134 -25.93 6.19 1.99
C TYR A 134 -26.27 7.38 1.10
N PHE A 135 -25.50 7.57 0.03
CA PHE A 135 -25.74 8.57 -1.00
C PHE A 135 -26.39 7.92 -2.23
N PRO A 136 -27.73 8.03 -2.43
CA PRO A 136 -28.39 7.47 -3.62
C PRO A 136 -27.86 8.12 -4.91
N GLY A 137 -27.62 9.43 -4.87
CA GLY A 137 -27.02 10.21 -5.95
C GLY A 137 -25.52 9.97 -6.18
N LEU A 138 -24.87 8.99 -5.53
CA LEU A 138 -23.42 8.74 -5.68
C LEU A 138 -23.02 8.64 -7.15
N LYS A 139 -23.79 7.92 -7.99
CA LYS A 139 -23.49 7.68 -9.41
C LYS A 139 -23.87 8.82 -10.37
N GLU A 140 -24.48 9.89 -9.88
CA GLU A 140 -24.86 11.06 -10.69
C GLU A 140 -23.64 11.96 -11.03
N ASN A 141 -23.89 13.02 -11.82
CA ASN A 141 -22.99 14.17 -12.05
C ASN A 141 -21.57 13.81 -12.50
N HIS A 142 -21.46 12.85 -13.42
CA HIS A 142 -20.23 12.08 -13.63
C HIS A 142 -19.71 12.20 -15.08
N PRO A 143 -18.48 12.71 -15.28
CA PRO A 143 -17.91 12.89 -16.62
C PRO A 143 -17.28 11.62 -17.23
N SER A 144 -16.81 10.67 -16.40
CA SER A 144 -16.24 9.37 -16.80
C SER A 144 -16.20 8.39 -15.63
N ASP A 145 -16.17 7.07 -15.89
CA ASP A 145 -16.33 5.92 -14.96
C ASP A 145 -15.38 5.82 -13.74
N GLY A 146 -14.61 6.87 -13.44
CA GLY A 146 -13.94 7.01 -12.15
C GLY A 146 -13.18 8.32 -11.97
N SER A 147 -13.90 9.45 -11.98
CA SER A 147 -13.39 10.81 -11.64
C SER A 147 -14.52 11.61 -10.97
N ILE A 148 -14.50 11.77 -9.63
CA ILE A 148 -15.74 11.83 -8.83
C ILE A 148 -16.30 13.24 -8.60
N PRO A 149 -17.47 13.54 -9.19
CA PRO A 149 -18.57 14.16 -8.45
C PRO A 149 -19.73 13.18 -8.29
N GLY A 150 -20.50 13.29 -7.21
CA GLY A 150 -21.80 12.63 -7.01
C GLY A 150 -22.71 13.59 -6.24
N SER A 151 -24.01 13.29 -6.12
CA SER A 151 -24.91 14.14 -5.34
C SER A 151 -25.01 13.72 -3.87
N SER A 152 -24.93 14.71 -2.97
CA SER A 152 -25.30 14.56 -1.56
C SER A 152 -26.81 14.64 -1.33
N ASP A 153 -27.60 14.98 -2.35
CA ASP A 153 -29.05 15.13 -2.22
C ASP A 153 -29.71 13.78 -1.91
N GLY A 154 -30.68 13.81 -0.98
CA GLY A 154 -31.38 12.61 -0.54
C GLY A 154 -30.50 11.62 0.25
N ALA A 155 -29.37 12.07 0.81
CA ALA A 155 -28.56 11.25 1.72
C ALA A 155 -29.41 10.66 2.85
N LEU A 156 -29.28 9.34 3.06
CA LEU A 156 -29.98 8.59 4.12
C LEU A 156 -28.97 8.14 5.16
N GLU A 157 -29.25 8.36 6.45
CA GLU A 157 -28.39 7.91 7.54
C GLU A 157 -28.43 6.37 7.65
N VAL A 158 -27.26 5.73 7.80
CA VAL A 158 -27.10 4.28 7.83
C VAL A 158 -26.16 3.85 8.95
N GLU A 159 -26.48 2.72 9.57
CA GLU A 159 -25.70 2.18 10.68
C GLU A 159 -24.49 1.37 10.19
N PRO A 160 -23.35 1.38 10.93
CA PRO A 160 -22.29 0.39 10.75
C PRO A 160 -22.80 -1.00 11.19
N ILE A 161 -22.50 -2.03 10.39
CA ILE A 161 -22.93 -3.41 10.63
C ILE A 161 -21.78 -4.42 10.47
N LEU A 162 -21.95 -5.58 11.11
CA LEU A 162 -21.27 -6.81 10.73
C LEU A 162 -22.23 -7.64 9.88
N ALA A 163 -22.05 -7.57 8.56
CA ALA A 163 -22.89 -8.21 7.57
C ALA A 163 -22.69 -9.74 7.55
N LEU A 164 -23.81 -10.46 7.63
CA LEU A 164 -23.93 -11.91 7.45
C LEU A 164 -24.19 -12.27 5.98
N LEU A 165 -24.87 -11.39 5.26
CA LEU A 165 -25.16 -11.50 3.83
C LEU A 165 -24.78 -10.19 3.13
N SER A 166 -24.16 -10.27 1.96
CA SER A 166 -23.86 -9.07 1.17
C SER A 166 -23.75 -9.33 -0.34
N ALA A 167 -23.91 -8.26 -1.12
CA ALA A 167 -23.75 -8.21 -2.57
C ALA A 167 -22.91 -6.97 -2.95
N GLU A 168 -21.69 -7.20 -3.45
CA GLU A 168 -20.86 -6.15 -4.02
C GLU A 168 -21.35 -5.74 -5.40
N GLY A 169 -21.46 -4.45 -5.66
CA GLY A 169 -21.84 -3.89 -6.97
C GLY A 169 -23.34 -3.85 -7.25
N SER A 170 -24.17 -4.35 -6.32
CA SER A 170 -25.63 -4.47 -6.45
C SER A 170 -26.38 -3.63 -5.41
N ASP A 171 -27.52 -3.06 -5.81
CA ASP A 171 -28.59 -2.50 -4.97
C ASP A 171 -29.76 -3.50 -4.73
N ASP A 172 -29.72 -4.67 -5.36
CA ASP A 172 -30.71 -5.76 -5.22
C ASP A 172 -30.42 -6.65 -3.99
N PRO A 173 -31.34 -6.74 -3.01
CA PRO A 173 -31.24 -7.67 -1.87
C PRO A 173 -31.13 -9.15 -2.24
N GLU A 174 -31.74 -9.59 -3.34
CA GLU A 174 -31.75 -11.02 -3.74
C GLU A 174 -30.38 -11.48 -4.26
N ALA A 175 -29.48 -10.54 -4.59
CA ALA A 175 -28.09 -10.84 -4.95
C ALA A 175 -27.19 -11.16 -3.74
N MET A 176 -27.68 -10.94 -2.50
CA MET A 176 -26.87 -11.10 -1.30
C MET A 176 -26.56 -12.56 -0.98
N ASN A 177 -25.33 -12.82 -0.54
CA ASN A 177 -24.88 -14.14 -0.12
C ASN A 177 -23.85 -14.05 1.02
N GLY A 178 -23.64 -15.17 1.71
CA GLY A 178 -22.75 -15.25 2.88
C GLY A 178 -21.26 -15.44 2.56
N ARG A 179 -20.83 -15.35 1.30
CA ARG A 179 -19.45 -15.69 0.88
C ARG A 179 -18.39 -14.89 1.63
N ASP A 180 -18.66 -13.63 1.93
CA ASP A 180 -17.70 -12.69 2.51
C ASP A 180 -17.87 -12.52 4.05
N SER A 181 -18.78 -13.29 4.67
CA SER A 181 -19.18 -13.19 6.08
C SER A 181 -18.06 -13.62 7.06
N LEU A 182 -17.85 -12.94 8.18
CA LEU A 182 -18.50 -11.70 8.64
C LEU A 182 -17.84 -10.49 8.01
N LEU A 183 -18.62 -9.56 7.45
CA LEU A 183 -18.10 -8.40 6.70
C LEU A 183 -18.44 -7.08 7.39
N LEU A 184 -17.42 -6.32 7.80
CA LEU A 184 -17.58 -4.95 8.30
C LEU A 184 -18.04 -4.03 7.15
N ILE A 185 -19.20 -3.37 7.31
CA ILE A 185 -19.72 -2.36 6.36
C ILE A 185 -20.22 -1.15 7.14
N PHE A 186 -20.01 0.05 6.58
CA PHE A 186 -20.50 1.31 7.13
C PHE A 186 -20.65 2.38 6.04
N GLY A 187 -21.47 3.40 6.32
CA GLY A 187 -21.73 4.51 5.40
C GLY A 187 -20.58 5.49 5.21
N GLN A 188 -20.72 6.37 4.22
CA GLN A 188 -19.78 7.47 3.97
C GLN A 188 -20.16 8.70 4.82
N ARG A 189 -19.19 9.45 5.34
CA ARG A 189 -19.38 10.76 5.99
C ARG A 189 -19.63 11.89 4.99
N ALA A 190 -19.08 11.76 3.79
CA ALA A 190 -19.24 12.67 2.65
C ALA A 190 -19.33 11.88 1.34
N VAL A 191 -20.01 12.40 0.33
CA VAL A 191 -20.23 11.71 -0.97
C VAL A 191 -18.92 11.33 -1.69
N THR A 192 -17.82 11.98 -1.34
CA THR A 192 -16.46 11.78 -1.87
C THR A 192 -15.59 10.81 -1.05
N GLU A 193 -16.00 10.44 0.17
CA GLU A 193 -15.20 9.62 1.09
C GLU A 193 -14.98 8.19 0.54
N GLN A 194 -13.73 7.72 0.63
CA GLN A 194 -13.36 6.35 0.28
C GLN A 194 -13.50 5.41 1.48
N THR A 195 -14.49 4.52 1.44
CA THR A 195 -14.76 3.54 2.51
C THR A 195 -14.51 2.08 2.10
N ASN A 196 -14.46 1.76 0.80
CA ASN A 196 -14.48 0.36 0.34
C ASN A 196 -13.25 -0.45 0.79
N ASN A 197 -12.08 0.18 0.88
CA ASN A 197 -10.86 -0.46 1.36
C ASN A 197 -10.86 -0.75 2.87
N LEU A 198 -11.88 -0.31 3.60
CA LEU A 198 -12.07 -0.54 5.03
C LEU A 198 -13.14 -1.61 5.30
N PHE A 199 -13.77 -2.15 4.24
CA PHE A 199 -14.77 -3.21 4.35
C PHE A 199 -14.08 -4.56 4.57
N LEU A 200 -13.76 -4.84 5.83
CA LEU A 200 -13.01 -6.03 6.24
C LEU A 200 -13.89 -7.29 6.18
N LYS A 201 -13.47 -8.25 5.35
CA LYS A 201 -14.10 -9.57 5.22
C LYS A 201 -13.59 -10.53 6.29
N TYR A 202 -14.36 -11.55 6.61
CA TYR A 202 -13.99 -12.61 7.56
C TYR A 202 -13.56 -12.11 8.95
N VAL A 203 -14.22 -11.08 9.49
CA VAL A 203 -13.95 -10.57 10.84
C VAL A 203 -14.17 -11.69 11.86
N THR A 204 -13.19 -11.93 12.73
CA THR A 204 -13.29 -12.91 13.84
C THR A 204 -13.13 -12.27 15.20
N LYS A 205 -12.40 -11.15 15.29
CA LYS A 205 -12.17 -10.44 16.55
C LYS A 205 -12.38 -8.94 16.37
N ILE A 206 -13.04 -8.34 17.35
CA ILE A 206 -13.12 -6.90 17.58
C ILE A 206 -12.37 -6.62 18.90
N GLU A 207 -11.48 -5.65 18.86
CA GLU A 207 -10.70 -5.20 20.01
C GLU A 207 -10.93 -3.70 20.21
N VAL A 208 -11.64 -3.35 21.28
CA VAL A 208 -12.01 -1.98 21.63
C VAL A 208 -10.93 -1.43 22.56
N LEU A 209 -10.29 -0.35 22.14
CA LEU A 209 -9.09 0.19 22.79
C LEU A 209 -9.37 1.52 23.49
N THR A 210 -8.68 1.79 24.60
CA THR A 210 -8.63 3.14 25.23
C THR A 210 -7.37 3.94 24.86
N THR A 211 -6.45 3.36 24.08
CA THR A 211 -5.24 4.04 23.61
C THR A 211 -5.60 5.26 22.75
N PRO A 212 -5.08 6.47 23.04
CA PRO A 212 -5.32 7.62 22.18
C PRO A 212 -4.87 7.34 20.74
N PRO A 213 -5.72 7.60 19.72
CA PRO A 213 -5.31 7.46 18.34
C PRO A 213 -4.13 8.39 18.01
N GLU A 214 -3.24 7.92 17.15
CA GLU A 214 -2.25 8.80 16.53
C GLU A 214 -2.94 9.90 15.72
N LYS A 215 -2.24 11.01 15.48
CA LYS A 215 -2.70 12.09 14.60
C LYS A 215 -2.12 11.92 13.20
N TRP A 216 -2.89 12.26 12.16
CA TRP A 216 -2.38 12.33 10.80
C TRP A 216 -1.32 13.43 10.66
N ASP A 217 -0.32 13.16 9.83
CA ASP A 217 0.67 14.16 9.43
C ASP A 217 0.01 15.34 8.71
N SER A 218 0.48 16.55 8.97
CA SER A 218 -0.04 17.76 8.34
C SER A 218 0.34 17.86 6.86
N PRO A 219 -0.55 18.36 5.97
CA PRO A 219 -0.25 18.52 4.55
C PRO A 219 0.98 19.40 4.29
N LYS A 220 1.75 19.07 3.25
CA LYS A 220 2.90 19.84 2.76
C LYS A 220 2.62 20.37 1.35
N ALA A 221 2.82 21.67 1.14
CA ALA A 221 2.77 22.30 -0.17
C ALA A 221 4.11 22.13 -0.94
N SER A 222 4.06 22.13 -2.27
CA SER A 222 5.24 22.07 -3.14
C SER A 222 6.05 23.38 -3.21
N LEU A 223 5.50 24.47 -2.66
CA LEU A 223 6.14 25.78 -2.56
C LEU A 223 6.11 26.24 -1.10
N PRO A 224 7.11 27.02 -0.64
CA PRO A 224 7.08 27.63 0.69
C PRO A 224 5.88 28.58 0.88
N ASP A 225 5.37 28.67 2.10
CA ASP A 225 4.39 29.68 2.49
C ASP A 225 4.95 31.11 2.30
N GLY A 226 4.09 32.05 1.90
CA GLY A 226 4.45 33.44 1.62
C GLY A 226 5.19 33.66 0.30
N THR A 227 5.26 32.64 -0.58
CA THR A 227 5.94 32.77 -1.87
C THR A 227 5.16 33.67 -2.83
N VAL A 228 5.83 34.64 -3.42
CA VAL A 228 5.31 35.40 -4.58
C VAL A 228 5.50 34.55 -5.84
N VAL A 229 4.43 34.36 -6.61
CA VAL A 229 4.40 33.49 -7.80
C VAL A 229 3.93 34.26 -9.03
N PRO A 230 4.38 33.93 -10.26
CA PRO A 230 3.72 34.42 -11.46
C PRO A 230 2.31 33.82 -11.61
N GLU A 231 1.46 34.52 -12.36
CA GLU A 231 0.08 34.08 -12.61
C GLU A 231 0.03 32.72 -13.35
N GLY A 232 -0.78 31.79 -12.82
CA GLY A 232 -1.01 30.47 -13.41
C GLY A 232 -0.07 29.37 -12.92
N VAL A 233 0.73 29.60 -11.87
CA VAL A 233 1.53 28.55 -11.21
C VAL A 233 0.64 27.43 -10.65
N MET A 234 1.13 26.20 -10.76
CA MET A 234 0.46 24.98 -10.34
C MET A 234 1.05 24.50 -9.00
N LEU A 235 0.25 24.52 -7.94
CA LEU A 235 0.65 24.11 -6.59
C LEU A 235 0.18 22.69 -6.27
N SER A 236 1.09 21.79 -5.95
CA SER A 236 0.75 20.46 -5.43
C SER A 236 0.76 20.47 -3.91
N ILE A 237 -0.20 19.76 -3.30
CA ILE A 237 -0.20 19.45 -1.87
C ILE A 237 0.06 17.94 -1.72
N SER A 238 0.73 17.51 -0.66
CA SER A 238 1.09 16.11 -0.46
C SER A 238 1.18 15.75 1.02
N ASN A 239 1.09 14.46 1.33
CA ASN A 239 1.42 13.94 2.65
C ASN A 239 2.20 12.62 2.52
N LYS A 240 2.82 12.19 3.63
CA LYS A 240 3.58 10.92 3.67
C LYS A 240 2.70 9.71 3.34
N GLY A 241 1.44 9.75 3.78
CA GLY A 241 0.50 8.64 3.74
C GLY A 241 -0.27 8.46 2.42
N ASN A 242 -0.01 9.30 1.40
CA ASN A 242 -0.76 9.68 0.17
C ASN A 242 -1.78 8.71 -0.48
N ASN A 243 -1.81 7.44 -0.09
CA ASN A 243 -2.74 6.38 -0.50
C ASN A 243 -3.91 6.19 0.47
N GLU A 244 -3.63 6.20 1.78
CA GLU A 244 -4.56 5.83 2.85
C GLU A 244 -5.30 7.06 3.38
N ASP A 245 -4.59 8.17 3.50
CA ASP A 245 -5.10 9.48 3.90
C ASP A 245 -5.65 10.29 2.73
N LYS A 246 -6.43 11.33 3.03
CA LYS A 246 -6.93 12.30 2.04
C LYS A 246 -6.74 13.72 2.56
N ILE A 247 -6.21 14.58 1.70
CA ILE A 247 -6.03 16.00 2.02
C ILE A 247 -7.25 16.75 1.55
N TYR A 248 -7.92 17.46 2.46
CA TYR A 248 -9.06 18.32 2.17
C TYR A 248 -8.60 19.77 2.25
N TYR A 249 -9.01 20.60 1.29
CA TYR A 249 -8.53 21.98 1.20
C TYR A 249 -9.62 22.98 0.78
N THR A 250 -9.32 24.25 1.03
CA THR A 250 -10.11 25.43 0.64
C THR A 250 -9.16 26.50 0.11
N THR A 251 -9.62 27.36 -0.79
CA THR A 251 -8.82 28.46 -1.38
C THR A 251 -9.30 29.85 -0.96
N ASP A 252 -10.42 29.92 -0.22
CA ASP A 252 -11.06 31.13 0.32
C ASP A 252 -10.67 31.42 1.78
N GLY A 253 -9.75 30.64 2.35
CA GLY A 253 -9.34 30.72 3.76
C GLY A 253 -10.37 30.18 4.77
N SER A 254 -11.47 29.56 4.35
CA SER A 254 -12.38 28.84 5.25
C SER A 254 -11.74 27.55 5.79
N THR A 255 -12.22 26.99 6.90
CA THR A 255 -11.64 25.75 7.46
C THR A 255 -12.09 24.54 6.65
N PRO A 256 -11.19 23.72 6.07
CA PRO A 256 -11.57 22.53 5.33
C PRO A 256 -12.22 21.46 6.22
N THR A 257 -13.09 20.65 5.60
CA THR A 257 -13.80 19.53 6.23
C THR A 257 -13.80 18.33 5.28
N VAL A 258 -14.33 17.18 5.72
CA VAL A 258 -14.54 15.99 4.86
C VAL A 258 -15.46 16.25 3.64
N ASN A 259 -16.21 17.37 3.62
CA ASN A 259 -17.04 17.80 2.48
C ASN A 259 -16.34 18.83 1.57
N SER A 260 -15.14 19.29 1.92
CA SER A 260 -14.36 20.23 1.09
C SER A 260 -13.74 19.52 -0.13
N PRO A 261 -13.26 20.28 -1.14
CA PRO A 261 -12.43 19.73 -2.20
C PRO A 261 -11.30 18.86 -1.66
N MET A 262 -11.21 17.65 -2.21
CA MET A 262 -10.20 16.66 -1.85
C MET A 262 -9.03 16.73 -2.85
N PHE A 263 -7.82 16.48 -2.37
CA PHE A 263 -6.63 16.21 -3.17
C PHE A 263 -6.38 14.68 -3.17
N ASN A 264 -5.40 14.18 -3.94
CA ASN A 264 -4.96 12.77 -3.91
C ASN A 264 -6.09 11.71 -3.94
N TRP A 265 -7.12 11.91 -4.79
CA TRP A 265 -8.27 11.00 -4.94
C TRP A 265 -7.85 9.58 -5.34
N SER A 266 -6.92 9.44 -6.29
CA SER A 266 -6.38 8.14 -6.64
C SER A 266 -5.08 7.86 -5.88
N ALA A 267 -5.01 6.69 -5.22
CA ALA A 267 -3.79 6.22 -4.58
C ALA A 267 -2.65 6.03 -5.62
N SER A 268 -1.42 6.39 -5.24
CA SER A 268 -0.23 6.43 -6.09
C SER A 268 0.14 5.10 -6.76
N ARG A 269 -0.20 3.97 -6.12
CA ARG A 269 -0.05 2.63 -6.73
C ARG A 269 -0.82 2.45 -8.04
N TRP A 270 -1.88 3.24 -8.26
CA TRP A 270 -2.69 3.21 -9.48
C TRP A 270 -2.20 4.16 -10.56
N TRP A 271 -1.33 5.12 -10.23
CA TRP A 271 -0.89 6.15 -11.18
C TRP A 271 -0.22 5.60 -12.45
N PRO A 272 0.65 4.59 -12.40
CA PRO A 272 1.24 4.01 -13.62
C PRO A 272 0.26 3.31 -14.56
N LEU A 273 -1.01 3.20 -14.17
CA LEU A 273 -2.09 2.51 -14.89
C LEU A 273 -3.20 3.49 -15.35
N ARG A 274 -2.99 4.82 -15.24
CA ARG A 274 -3.99 5.85 -15.52
C ARG A 274 -3.43 7.00 -16.35
N ASP A 275 -4.06 7.25 -17.50
CA ASP A 275 -3.76 8.39 -18.38
C ASP A 275 -4.55 9.67 -18.01
N ASP A 276 -5.51 9.56 -17.07
CA ASP A 276 -6.46 10.63 -16.73
C ASP A 276 -6.23 11.27 -15.36
N LEU A 277 -5.08 11.03 -14.73
CA LEU A 277 -4.73 11.51 -13.39
C LEU A 277 -4.85 13.03 -13.25
N ASP A 278 -4.51 13.78 -14.30
CA ASP A 278 -4.62 15.25 -14.32
C ASP A 278 -6.05 15.75 -14.11
N SER A 279 -7.08 14.90 -14.27
CA SER A 279 -8.49 15.23 -13.99
C SER A 279 -8.95 14.93 -12.56
N VAL A 280 -8.19 14.15 -11.79
CA VAL A 280 -8.54 13.72 -10.41
C VAL A 280 -7.52 14.17 -9.37
N ASN A 281 -6.26 14.29 -9.72
CA ASN A 281 -5.16 14.69 -8.85
C ASN A 281 -4.52 16.00 -9.36
N SER A 282 -5.33 16.91 -9.90
CA SER A 282 -4.89 18.19 -10.46
C SER A 282 -4.23 19.07 -9.39
N PRO A 283 -3.04 19.65 -9.63
CA PRO A 283 -2.52 20.70 -8.77
C PRO A 283 -3.42 21.94 -8.78
N ILE A 284 -3.41 22.70 -7.69
CA ILE A 284 -4.20 23.93 -7.53
C ILE A 284 -3.57 25.03 -8.37
N LYS A 285 -4.31 25.56 -9.34
CA LYS A 285 -3.84 26.69 -10.17
C LYS A 285 -4.04 28.01 -9.43
N ILE A 286 -2.96 28.75 -9.21
CA ILE A 286 -2.97 30.06 -8.54
C ILE A 286 -3.08 31.16 -9.61
N THR A 287 -4.19 31.90 -9.63
CA THR A 287 -4.44 33.01 -10.58
C THR A 287 -4.61 34.38 -9.92
N GLU A 288 -4.83 34.41 -8.61
CA GLU A 288 -4.96 35.61 -7.79
C GLU A 288 -4.38 35.35 -6.39
N ASP A 289 -4.27 36.39 -5.56
CA ASP A 289 -3.82 36.25 -4.17
C ASP A 289 -4.69 35.23 -3.42
N THR A 290 -4.10 34.10 -3.01
CA THR A 290 -4.85 32.93 -2.53
C THR A 290 -4.42 32.54 -1.12
N VAL A 291 -5.39 32.27 -0.24
CA VAL A 291 -5.18 31.70 1.09
C VAL A 291 -5.69 30.27 1.10
N ILE A 292 -4.77 29.32 1.00
CA ILE A 292 -5.09 27.90 0.99
C ILE A 292 -5.04 27.37 2.41
N LYS A 293 -6.13 26.77 2.89
CA LYS A 293 -6.10 25.95 4.11
C LYS A 293 -6.22 24.49 3.73
N ALA A 294 -5.46 23.62 4.39
CA ALA A 294 -5.48 22.19 4.15
C ALA A 294 -5.46 21.40 5.47
N ILE A 295 -6.09 20.24 5.48
CA ILE A 295 -6.11 19.27 6.58
C ILE A 295 -6.04 17.85 6.01
N THR A 296 -5.35 16.94 6.68
CA THR A 296 -5.38 15.51 6.38
C THR A 296 -6.47 14.85 7.22
N ILE A 297 -7.42 14.17 6.58
CA ILE A 297 -8.47 13.37 7.21
C ILE A 297 -8.40 11.95 6.63
N GLY A 298 -8.48 10.93 7.49
CA GLY A 298 -8.35 9.53 7.08
C GLY A 298 -8.66 8.57 8.23
N PRO A 299 -8.74 7.25 7.94
CA PRO A 299 -9.19 6.25 8.91
C PRO A 299 -8.22 5.98 10.05
N GLY A 300 -8.74 5.64 11.23
CA GLY A 300 -7.98 5.07 12.35
C GLY A 300 -7.17 6.04 13.20
N LYS A 301 -7.08 7.31 12.79
CA LYS A 301 -6.27 8.38 13.39
C LYS A 301 -7.08 9.67 13.53
N GLU A 302 -6.61 10.60 14.37
CA GLU A 302 -7.17 11.96 14.44
C GLU A 302 -6.77 12.77 13.21
N ASP A 303 -7.65 13.67 12.78
CA ASP A 303 -7.40 14.64 11.70
C ASP A 303 -6.13 15.46 12.00
N SER A 304 -5.36 15.86 10.97
CA SER A 304 -4.13 16.64 11.20
C SER A 304 -4.40 18.04 11.75
N GLU A 305 -3.34 18.80 12.08
CA GLU A 305 -3.50 20.25 12.20
C GLU A 305 -3.94 20.85 10.86
N VAL A 306 -4.74 21.93 10.93
CA VAL A 306 -5.08 22.74 9.75
C VAL A 306 -3.89 23.63 9.43
N VAL A 307 -3.21 23.37 8.32
CA VAL A 307 -2.14 24.23 7.81
C VAL A 307 -2.71 25.33 6.93
N THR A 308 -2.04 26.48 6.90
CA THR A 308 -2.38 27.60 6.02
C THR A 308 -1.17 27.91 5.15
N PHE A 309 -1.41 28.12 3.85
CA PHE A 309 -0.44 28.58 2.88
C PHE A 309 -0.98 29.84 2.20
N THR A 310 -0.12 30.83 2.03
CA THR A 310 -0.42 32.13 1.46
C THR A 310 0.45 32.37 0.24
N PHE A 311 -0.17 32.78 -0.87
CA PHE A 311 0.52 33.04 -2.12
C PHE A 311 0.05 34.38 -2.69
N THR A 312 1.01 35.20 -3.14
CA THR A 312 0.76 36.49 -3.78
C THR A 312 1.10 36.39 -5.26
N VAL A 313 0.25 36.91 -6.15
CA VAL A 313 0.44 36.79 -7.60
C VAL A 313 1.07 38.05 -8.19
N ASP A 314 2.21 37.88 -8.87
CA ASP A 314 2.84 38.95 -9.65
C ASP A 314 2.23 39.05 -11.06
N HIS A 315 1.20 39.88 -11.19
CA HIS A 315 0.63 40.26 -12.49
C HIS A 315 1.55 41.15 -13.35
N SER A 316 2.73 41.57 -12.86
CA SER A 316 3.70 42.32 -13.68
C SER A 316 4.57 41.44 -14.56
N GLY A 317 4.52 40.10 -14.38
CA GLY A 317 5.25 39.13 -15.19
C GLY A 317 6.77 39.16 -14.99
N LYS A 318 7.25 39.64 -13.84
CA LYS A 318 8.68 39.78 -13.52
C LYS A 318 9.19 38.67 -12.62
N THR A 319 8.34 38.16 -11.73
CA THR A 319 8.68 37.05 -10.84
C THR A 319 8.82 35.77 -11.67
N PRO A 320 10.00 35.12 -11.68
CA PRO A 320 10.17 33.84 -12.35
C PRO A 320 9.40 32.75 -11.60
N ASP A 321 9.02 31.68 -12.32
CA ASP A 321 8.37 30.54 -11.70
C ASP A 321 9.34 29.82 -10.74
N PRO A 322 9.06 29.79 -9.42
CA PRO A 322 9.96 29.22 -8.42
C PRO A 322 10.18 27.71 -8.61
N THR A 323 9.29 26.99 -9.31
CA THR A 323 9.47 25.57 -9.65
C THR A 323 10.47 25.34 -10.79
N LYS A 324 10.81 26.39 -11.55
CA LYS A 324 11.67 26.33 -12.75
C LYS A 324 13.03 27.01 -12.57
N VAL A 325 13.28 27.63 -11.41
CA VAL A 325 14.58 28.23 -11.06
C VAL A 325 15.40 27.20 -10.28
N PRO A 326 16.64 26.85 -10.71
CA PRO A 326 17.53 25.99 -9.94
C PRO A 326 17.84 26.58 -8.56
N GLY A 327 17.71 25.78 -7.50
CA GLY A 327 17.98 26.19 -6.12
C GLY A 327 19.45 26.12 -5.74
N GLY A 328 20.30 25.50 -6.57
CA GLY A 328 21.70 25.25 -6.24
C GLY A 328 21.87 23.99 -5.38
N PRO A 329 23.07 23.79 -4.80
CA PRO A 329 23.32 22.62 -3.95
C PRO A 329 22.43 22.62 -2.69
N PRO A 330 22.12 21.44 -2.13
CA PRO A 330 21.48 21.34 -0.82
C PRO A 330 22.22 22.16 0.24
N THR A 331 21.44 22.79 1.13
CA THR A 331 21.91 23.59 2.28
C THR A 331 21.48 23.01 3.62
N GLY A 332 20.61 22.00 3.62
CA GLY A 332 20.15 21.30 4.81
C GLY A 332 19.25 20.11 4.49
N VAL A 333 19.06 19.24 5.49
CA VAL A 333 18.03 18.21 5.52
C VAL A 333 17.44 18.15 6.93
N SER A 334 16.12 18.02 7.04
CA SER A 334 15.39 17.86 8.30
C SER A 334 14.50 16.61 8.26
N LEU A 335 14.15 16.08 9.44
CA LEU A 335 13.18 15.00 9.61
C LEU A 335 11.89 15.53 10.23
N ASP A 336 10.79 14.82 10.00
CA ASP A 336 9.47 15.09 10.61
C ASP A 336 9.40 14.79 12.11
N ARG A 337 10.27 13.89 12.61
CA ARG A 337 10.39 13.49 14.01
C ARG A 337 11.83 13.15 14.36
N ASN A 338 12.18 13.32 15.63
CA ASN A 338 13.53 13.10 16.17
C ASN A 338 13.62 11.95 17.19
N SER A 339 12.49 11.45 17.70
CA SER A 339 12.41 10.26 18.54
C SER A 339 11.05 9.57 18.40
N ILE A 340 11.01 8.25 18.58
CA ILE A 340 9.76 7.47 18.65
C ILE A 340 9.94 6.17 19.43
N ASP A 341 8.90 5.80 20.20
CA ASP A 341 8.80 4.54 20.94
C ASP A 341 7.79 3.62 20.23
N ILE A 342 8.22 2.48 19.68
CA ILE A 342 7.34 1.55 18.95
C ILE A 342 7.59 0.10 19.41
N LYS A 343 6.50 -0.68 19.49
CA LYS A 343 6.55 -2.11 19.80
C LYS A 343 7.24 -2.89 18.68
N GLN A 344 7.92 -3.99 19.03
CA GLN A 344 8.54 -4.89 18.05
C GLN A 344 7.53 -5.33 16.98
N GLY A 345 7.98 -5.38 15.72
CA GLY A 345 7.14 -5.63 14.56
C GLY A 345 6.39 -4.40 14.03
N GLY A 346 6.34 -3.29 14.78
CA GLY A 346 5.77 -2.03 14.32
C GLY A 346 6.60 -1.39 13.22
N THR A 347 5.91 -0.71 12.30
CA THR A 347 6.53 0.03 11.19
C THR A 347 6.01 1.46 11.13
N PHE A 348 6.83 2.39 10.65
CA PHE A 348 6.45 3.79 10.46
C PHE A 348 7.32 4.45 9.39
N LEU A 349 6.82 5.52 8.77
CA LEU A 349 7.50 6.22 7.68
C LEU A 349 8.11 7.54 8.17
N LEU A 350 9.44 7.68 8.06
CA LEU A 350 10.15 8.94 8.23
C LEU A 350 10.16 9.74 6.92
N SER A 351 9.96 11.06 7.02
CA SER A 351 10.01 11.99 5.89
C SER A 351 11.17 12.96 6.08
N ALA A 352 12.17 12.84 5.21
CA ALA A 352 13.19 13.86 5.05
C ALA A 352 12.65 15.04 4.23
N THR A 353 13.10 16.25 4.52
CA THR A 353 12.84 17.46 3.73
C THR A 353 14.17 18.16 3.47
N VAL A 354 14.54 18.32 2.19
CA VAL A 354 15.79 18.95 1.76
C VAL A 354 15.56 20.44 1.52
N ALA A 355 16.53 21.27 1.91
CA ALA A 355 16.50 22.71 1.70
C ALA A 355 17.59 23.14 0.69
N PRO A 356 17.34 24.14 -0.18
CA PRO A 356 16.02 24.73 -0.46
C PRO A 356 15.07 23.74 -1.15
N PHE A 357 13.77 24.07 -1.22
CA PHE A 357 12.74 23.19 -1.82
C PHE A 357 13.00 22.85 -3.31
N ASN A 358 13.78 23.69 -4.00
CA ASN A 358 14.20 23.56 -5.39
C ASN A 358 15.69 23.19 -5.54
N ALA A 359 16.32 22.60 -4.51
CA ALA A 359 17.71 22.15 -4.58
C ALA A 359 17.96 21.19 -5.77
N ASP A 360 19.13 21.31 -6.39
CA ASP A 360 19.49 20.60 -7.63
C ASP A 360 19.56 19.07 -7.46
N ASP A 361 19.80 18.59 -6.23
CA ASP A 361 19.75 17.17 -5.87
C ASP A 361 19.00 16.96 -4.55
N GLN A 362 17.75 16.53 -4.63
CA GLN A 362 16.89 16.24 -3.47
C GLN A 362 17.04 14.80 -2.94
N ARG A 363 17.95 13.99 -3.50
CA ARG A 363 18.11 12.59 -3.08
C ARG A 363 18.71 12.51 -1.68
N VAL A 364 18.22 11.55 -0.91
CA VAL A 364 18.70 11.26 0.45
C VAL A 364 19.13 9.81 0.60
N ILE A 365 20.03 9.56 1.55
CA ILE A 365 20.57 8.26 1.90
C ILE A 365 20.22 7.97 3.36
N TRP A 366 19.59 6.82 3.61
CA TRP A 366 19.19 6.36 4.94
C TRP A 366 20.16 5.32 5.49
N SER A 367 20.34 5.30 6.81
CA SER A 367 21.06 4.26 7.53
C SER A 367 20.53 4.09 8.96
N SER A 368 20.77 2.92 9.56
CA SER A 368 20.53 2.66 10.99
C SER A 368 21.85 2.43 11.71
N SER A 369 21.96 2.86 12.96
CA SER A 369 23.10 2.53 13.82
C SER A 369 23.10 1.07 14.28
N ASP A 370 21.91 0.44 14.36
CA ASP A 370 21.75 -0.95 14.78
C ASP A 370 20.53 -1.59 14.08
N THR A 371 20.80 -2.48 13.14
CA THR A 371 19.77 -3.19 12.36
C THR A 371 19.11 -4.34 13.10
N SER A 372 19.62 -4.75 14.27
CA SER A 372 18.95 -5.72 15.15
C SER A 372 17.80 -5.09 15.96
N VAL A 373 17.89 -3.77 16.20
CA VAL A 373 16.83 -2.98 16.86
C VAL A 373 15.88 -2.38 15.83
N ALA A 374 16.40 -1.67 14.81
CA ALA A 374 15.57 -1.06 13.78
C ALA A 374 16.25 -1.03 12.40
N THR A 375 15.50 -1.37 11.36
CA THR A 375 15.92 -1.27 9.95
C THR A 375 15.20 -0.12 9.26
N VAL A 376 15.79 0.44 8.20
CA VAL A 376 15.19 1.51 7.39
C VAL A 376 15.40 1.22 5.90
N ASP A 377 14.36 1.40 5.09
CA ASP A 377 14.43 1.24 3.62
C ASP A 377 14.83 2.54 2.90
N THR A 378 15.00 2.48 1.57
CA THR A 378 15.37 3.64 0.76
C THR A 378 14.32 4.76 0.70
N ARG A 379 13.08 4.47 1.13
CA ARG A 379 11.96 5.42 1.19
C ARG A 379 11.79 6.02 2.59
N GLY A 380 12.57 5.58 3.58
CA GLY A 380 12.44 5.98 4.98
C GLY A 380 11.43 5.17 5.79
N LEU A 381 10.95 4.02 5.27
CA LEU A 381 10.12 3.10 6.05
C LEU A 381 11.01 2.40 7.08
N VAL A 382 10.75 2.65 8.36
CA VAL A 382 11.45 2.06 9.50
C VAL A 382 10.65 0.90 10.05
N THR A 383 11.32 -0.22 10.32
CA THR A 383 10.75 -1.41 10.96
C THR A 383 11.50 -1.71 12.25
N VAL A 384 10.78 -1.79 13.38
CA VAL A 384 11.36 -2.17 14.67
C VAL A 384 11.47 -3.69 14.76
N VAL A 385 12.71 -4.18 14.82
CA VAL A 385 13.08 -5.60 14.75
C VAL A 385 13.22 -6.23 16.13
N GLY A 386 13.69 -5.49 17.13
CA GLY A 386 14.05 -6.01 18.45
C GLY A 386 14.03 -4.97 19.58
N PRO A 387 14.33 -5.39 20.82
CA PRO A 387 14.44 -4.50 21.96
C PRO A 387 15.69 -3.60 21.88
N GLY A 388 15.69 -2.46 22.58
CA GLY A 388 16.84 -1.54 22.64
C GLY A 388 16.58 -0.19 21.95
N SER A 389 17.64 0.50 21.53
CA SER A 389 17.56 1.82 20.87
C SER A 389 18.50 1.90 19.67
N ALA A 390 17.97 2.30 18.50
CA ALA A 390 18.74 2.60 17.29
C ALA A 390 18.59 4.07 16.87
N ILE A 391 19.61 4.62 16.22
CA ILE A 391 19.58 5.94 15.60
C ILE A 391 19.47 5.75 14.10
N ILE A 392 18.33 6.15 13.54
CA ILE A 392 18.15 6.27 12.09
C ILE A 392 18.74 7.61 11.64
N THR A 393 19.63 7.58 10.66
CA THR A 393 20.29 8.75 10.10
C THR A 393 19.87 8.93 8.65
N VAL A 394 19.49 10.15 8.27
CA VAL A 394 19.35 10.56 6.88
C VAL A 394 20.47 11.54 6.50
N LYS A 395 20.99 11.42 5.28
CA LYS A 395 21.97 12.36 4.71
C LYS A 395 21.54 12.81 3.32
N THR A 396 21.94 14.01 2.90
CA THR A 396 21.89 14.41 1.49
C THR A 396 22.81 13.50 0.66
N ALA A 397 22.51 13.32 -0.64
CA ALA A 397 23.32 12.47 -1.52
C ALA A 397 24.79 12.92 -1.66
N ASP A 398 25.08 14.21 -1.46
CA ASP A 398 26.44 14.74 -1.40
C ASP A 398 27.15 14.55 -0.03
N GLY A 399 26.43 13.99 0.95
CA GLY A 399 26.92 13.66 2.29
C GLY A 399 27.13 14.86 3.23
N LYS A 400 26.87 16.10 2.80
CA LYS A 400 27.22 17.32 3.56
C LYS A 400 26.24 17.65 4.68
N HIS A 401 24.97 17.28 4.54
CA HIS A 401 23.93 17.56 5.52
C HIS A 401 23.34 16.27 6.07
N MET A 402 22.99 16.25 7.35
CA MET A 402 22.38 15.09 8.00
C MET A 402 21.36 15.46 9.07
N ALA A 403 20.41 14.57 9.29
CA ALA A 403 19.46 14.61 10.40
C ALA A 403 19.27 13.21 10.98
N THR A 404 18.83 13.10 12.23
CA THR A 404 18.72 11.84 12.97
C THR A 404 17.39 11.69 13.70
N CYS A 405 16.93 10.45 13.85
CA CYS A 405 15.80 10.07 14.66
C CYS A 405 16.17 8.88 15.56
N VAL A 406 15.89 8.96 16.85
CA VAL A 406 16.03 7.87 17.81
C VAL A 406 14.81 6.96 17.72
N VAL A 407 15.02 5.64 17.72
CA VAL A 407 13.98 4.62 17.63
C VAL A 407 14.17 3.66 18.79
N ASN A 408 13.28 3.74 19.76
CA ASN A 408 13.28 2.86 20.91
C ASN A 408 12.33 1.68 20.63
N GLY A 409 12.91 0.48 20.62
CA GLY A 409 12.14 -0.76 20.68
C GLY A 409 11.61 -1.01 22.10
N PRO A 410 10.92 -2.14 22.33
CA PRO A 410 10.53 -2.53 23.68
C PRO A 410 11.76 -2.67 24.59
N LYS A 411 11.57 -2.46 25.89
CA LYS A 411 12.61 -2.79 26.87
C LYS A 411 12.81 -4.29 26.89
N GLU A 412 14.07 -4.73 26.87
CA GLU A 412 14.42 -6.13 27.08
C GLU A 412 13.90 -6.54 28.48
N GLN A 413 13.03 -7.55 28.52
CA GLN A 413 12.61 -8.13 29.78
C GLN A 413 13.70 -9.10 30.22
N GLU A 414 14.39 -8.79 31.31
CA GLU A 414 15.30 -9.74 31.95
C GLU A 414 14.49 -10.97 32.41
N THR A 415 14.49 -12.01 31.59
CA THR A 415 13.98 -13.32 31.97
C THR A 415 14.93 -13.94 32.98
N SER A 416 14.65 -13.76 34.26
CA SER A 416 15.31 -14.52 35.32
C SER A 416 15.00 -15.99 35.12
N GLU A 417 16.03 -16.76 34.76
CA GLU A 417 15.91 -18.18 34.45
C GLU A 417 15.59 -18.98 35.72
N VAL A 418 14.30 -19.24 35.96
CA VAL A 418 13.86 -20.11 37.06
C VAL A 418 14.19 -21.55 36.70
N ALA A 419 15.38 -22.01 37.12
CA ALA A 419 15.81 -23.38 36.97
C ALA A 419 14.86 -24.35 37.70
N VAL A 420 14.04 -25.08 36.94
CA VAL A 420 13.15 -26.11 37.46
C VAL A 420 13.97 -27.34 37.84
N VAL A 421 14.28 -27.49 39.13
CA VAL A 421 14.85 -28.73 39.68
C VAL A 421 13.70 -29.69 39.97
N THR A 422 13.57 -30.74 39.14
CA THR A 422 12.63 -31.84 39.36
C THR A 422 13.06 -32.73 40.52
N GLU A 423 12.14 -32.99 41.45
CA GLU A 423 12.32 -33.94 42.56
C GLU A 423 12.48 -35.40 42.05
N ILE A 424 13.39 -36.15 42.69
CA ILE A 424 13.48 -37.62 42.59
C ILE A 424 13.63 -38.17 44.03
N PRO A 425 12.85 -39.18 44.45
CA PRO A 425 12.85 -39.69 45.83
C PRO A 425 13.99 -40.71 46.14
N PRO A 426 14.30 -40.96 47.43
CA PRO A 426 15.48 -41.72 47.92
C PRO A 426 15.23 -43.25 48.01
N PRO A 427 16.26 -44.14 48.07
CA PRO A 427 17.19 -44.34 49.21
C PRO A 427 18.68 -44.44 48.73
N GLU A 428 19.72 -44.84 49.48
CA GLU A 428 19.89 -45.62 50.73
C GLU A 428 21.20 -45.23 51.48
N ILE A 429 21.46 -45.83 52.65
CA ILE A 429 22.47 -45.43 53.65
C ILE A 429 23.87 -46.01 53.36
N GLU A 430 24.94 -45.24 53.62
CA GLU A 430 26.15 -45.73 54.29
C GLU A 430 26.92 -44.58 54.97
N GLU A 431 27.74 -44.93 55.98
CA GLU A 431 28.22 -44.03 57.04
C GLU A 431 29.64 -43.46 56.77
N GLU A 432 29.95 -42.25 57.27
CA GLU A 432 31.03 -41.99 58.25
C GLU A 432 31.41 -40.48 58.40
N GLU A 433 31.74 -40.12 59.64
CA GLU A 433 32.69 -39.11 60.18
C GLU A 433 33.47 -38.15 59.21
N SER A 434 33.83 -36.89 59.56
CA SER A 434 33.83 -36.14 60.83
C SER A 434 34.15 -34.62 60.69
N LEU A 435 33.62 -33.81 61.63
CA LEU A 435 34.16 -32.62 62.34
C LEU A 435 34.83 -31.38 61.68
N SER A 436 34.71 -30.27 62.45
CA SER A 436 35.30 -28.91 62.38
C SER A 436 34.80 -27.98 61.25
N GLU A 437 34.15 -26.83 61.47
CA GLU A 437 34.07 -25.80 62.55
C GLU A 437 35.10 -24.64 62.41
N GLU A 438 34.72 -23.47 62.97
CA GLU A 438 35.35 -22.12 62.94
C GLU A 438 35.14 -21.31 61.63
N THR A 439 34.20 -20.36 61.54
CA THR A 439 34.00 -19.03 62.22
C THR A 439 34.78 -17.86 61.60
N VAL A 440 34.04 -16.81 61.24
CA VAL A 440 34.49 -15.50 60.75
C VAL A 440 34.37 -14.44 61.87
N PRO A 441 35.30 -13.48 61.95
CA PRO A 441 34.99 -12.09 62.35
C PRO A 441 35.51 -11.05 61.33
N GLU A 442 34.69 -10.11 60.86
CA GLU A 442 34.53 -8.70 61.34
C GLU A 442 35.61 -7.68 60.86
N ASP A 443 35.22 -6.78 59.94
CA ASP A 443 35.22 -5.28 59.92
C ASP A 443 36.29 -4.43 60.67
N PRO A 444 36.43 -3.07 60.53
CA PRO A 444 35.96 -2.09 59.52
C PRO A 444 37.04 -1.03 59.06
N MET A 445 36.58 0.07 58.40
CA MET A 445 37.13 1.48 58.33
C MET A 445 37.96 1.93 57.09
N VAL A 446 37.49 2.91 56.27
CA VAL A 446 37.72 4.41 56.24
C VAL A 446 39.03 4.79 55.45
N GLU A 447 39.17 5.81 54.58
CA GLU A 447 38.91 7.28 54.66
C GLU A 447 38.87 8.02 53.27
N GLU A 448 38.70 9.35 53.26
CA GLU A 448 38.46 10.27 52.11
C GLU A 448 39.72 10.98 51.52
N THR A 449 39.59 11.65 50.34
CA THR A 449 40.06 13.02 49.94
C THR A 449 40.04 13.18 48.38
N SER A 450 39.48 14.24 47.75
CA SER A 450 39.90 15.66 47.55
C SER A 450 41.04 15.84 46.49
N LEU A 451 41.13 16.85 45.61
CA LEU A 451 40.45 18.17 45.43
C LEU A 451 40.42 18.62 43.92
N GLU A 452 40.23 19.91 43.60
CA GLU A 452 39.85 20.48 42.27
C GLU A 452 40.93 21.29 41.47
N GLU A 453 40.56 21.71 40.23
CA GLU A 453 40.84 23.00 39.54
C GLU A 453 42.18 23.34 38.80
N LYS A 454 42.13 23.67 37.49
CA LYS A 454 42.35 25.05 36.93
C LYS A 454 42.34 25.21 35.37
N GLU A 455 42.11 26.46 34.93
CA GLU A 455 42.04 26.97 33.53
C GLU A 455 43.42 27.31 32.86
N GLY A 456 43.47 27.50 31.53
CA GLY A 456 44.61 28.17 30.84
C GLY A 456 44.69 28.05 29.29
N VAL A 457 45.07 29.14 28.59
CA VAL A 457 44.97 29.44 27.12
C VAL A 457 46.00 30.58 26.77
N PRO A 458 46.56 30.87 25.54
CA PRO A 458 46.36 30.40 24.13
C PRO A 458 47.70 30.03 23.36
N GLU A 459 47.76 30.30 22.02
CA GLU A 459 48.92 30.52 21.09
C GLU A 459 49.57 29.29 20.39
N GLU A 460 49.54 29.19 19.04
CA GLU A 460 50.48 29.76 18.02
C GLU A 460 51.88 29.06 18.00
N THR A 461 52.60 28.80 16.89
CA THR A 461 52.53 29.27 15.47
C THR A 461 53.35 28.36 14.50
N LEU A 462 53.27 28.64 13.18
CA LEU A 462 54.38 28.65 12.18
C LEU A 462 55.00 27.36 11.53
N ILE A 463 54.95 27.34 10.17
CA ILE A 463 56.05 27.15 9.17
C ILE A 463 55.99 26.00 8.13
N ARG A 464 56.20 26.42 6.85
CA ARG A 464 56.55 25.69 5.59
C ARG A 464 55.52 24.73 5.00
N SER A 465 54.99 24.88 3.78
CA SER A 465 55.44 25.43 2.47
C SER A 465 56.41 24.55 1.66
N GLN A 466 55.94 24.01 0.52
CA GLN A 466 56.50 24.13 -0.84
C GLN A 466 55.56 23.41 -1.85
N GLU A 467 55.04 24.13 -2.84
CA GLU A 467 55.41 24.05 -4.28
C GLU A 467 54.99 22.72 -4.95
N GLU A 468 53.88 22.72 -5.69
CA GLU A 468 53.76 23.13 -7.12
C GLU A 468 54.35 22.13 -8.12
N LYS A 469 53.48 21.62 -9.01
CA LYS A 469 53.84 21.36 -10.40
C LYS A 469 52.63 21.39 -11.32
N GLU A 470 52.58 22.46 -12.09
CA GLU A 470 51.68 22.73 -13.21
C GLU A 470 52.31 22.20 -14.51
N ILE A 471 51.53 21.55 -15.39
CA ILE A 471 51.80 21.45 -16.84
C ILE A 471 50.45 21.58 -17.57
N GLN A 472 50.46 22.38 -18.64
CA GLN A 472 49.29 22.83 -19.40
C GLN A 472 48.82 21.85 -20.49
N GLU A 473 47.52 21.97 -20.78
CA GLU A 473 46.85 22.07 -22.09
C GLU A 473 47.39 21.28 -23.32
N GLU A 474 46.45 20.61 -24.00
CA GLU A 474 46.37 20.64 -25.47
C GLU A 474 44.89 20.56 -25.89
N GLU A 475 44.42 21.57 -26.64
CA GLU A 475 43.08 21.58 -27.26
C GLU A 475 43.06 20.72 -28.53
N SER A 476 41.90 20.15 -28.87
CA SER A 476 41.50 20.04 -30.28
C SER A 476 39.98 19.99 -30.44
N GLU A 477 39.42 21.00 -31.08
CA GLU A 477 38.08 20.94 -31.66
C GLU A 477 38.09 20.04 -32.90
N GLN A 478 37.04 19.22 -33.08
CA GLN A 478 36.66 18.74 -34.41
C GLN A 478 35.16 18.40 -34.48
N GLU A 479 34.38 19.37 -34.95
CA GLU A 479 33.09 19.06 -35.59
C GLU A 479 33.34 18.30 -36.91
N LEU A 480 32.59 17.23 -37.19
CA LEU A 480 32.25 16.90 -38.58
C LEU A 480 30.97 16.04 -38.71
N SER A 481 29.94 16.66 -39.29
CA SER A 481 28.80 16.13 -40.05
C SER A 481 28.48 14.62 -40.03
N VAL A 482 27.23 14.28 -39.65
CA VAL A 482 26.57 13.02 -40.02
C VAL A 482 25.96 13.15 -41.44
N PRO A 483 26.18 12.19 -42.37
CA PRO A 483 25.57 12.23 -43.70
C PRO A 483 24.08 11.88 -43.72
N GLU A 484 23.34 12.46 -44.67
CA GLU A 484 21.93 12.17 -44.92
C GLU A 484 21.67 10.73 -45.41
N GLY A 485 20.48 10.21 -45.07
CA GLY A 485 19.75 9.33 -45.98
C GLY A 485 19.82 7.81 -45.72
N LYS A 486 19.00 7.32 -44.78
CA LYS A 486 18.15 6.12 -44.96
C LYS A 486 17.13 5.97 -43.83
N GLY A 487 15.87 6.26 -44.14
CA GLY A 487 14.76 6.24 -43.19
C GLY A 487 13.50 6.89 -43.77
N GLN A 488 13.06 6.47 -44.96
CA GLN A 488 11.78 6.92 -45.50
C GLN A 488 10.63 6.24 -44.75
N TYR A 489 9.91 7.03 -43.97
CA TYR A 489 8.55 6.70 -43.55
C TYR A 489 7.61 6.85 -44.75
N LEU A 490 6.72 5.88 -44.97
CA LEU A 490 5.65 5.94 -45.96
C LEU A 490 4.33 5.45 -45.35
N ALA A 491 3.65 6.35 -44.64
CA ALA A 491 2.20 6.55 -44.62
C ALA A 491 1.88 7.66 -43.59
N GLU A 492 1.17 8.71 -44.01
CA GLU A 492 0.58 9.67 -43.07
C GLU A 492 -0.86 9.25 -42.72
N ILE A 493 -1.34 9.72 -41.57
CA ILE A 493 -2.66 9.36 -40.98
C ILE A 493 -3.87 9.74 -41.88
N LYS A 494 -3.65 10.44 -42.99
CA LYS A 494 -4.70 10.78 -43.97
C LYS A 494 -5.11 9.64 -44.91
N ASP A 495 -4.25 8.63 -45.13
CA ASP A 495 -4.50 7.61 -46.18
C ASP A 495 -5.48 6.49 -45.76
N VAL A 496 -6.00 6.53 -44.52
CA VAL A 496 -7.00 5.56 -44.01
C VAL A 496 -8.44 6.09 -44.11
N ALA A 497 -8.63 7.40 -44.37
CA ALA A 497 -9.94 8.03 -44.34
C ALA A 497 -10.77 7.91 -45.65
N GLU A 498 -10.14 7.60 -46.79
CA GLU A 498 -10.82 7.56 -48.10
C GLU A 498 -11.29 6.16 -48.55
N ALA A 499 -11.03 5.10 -47.76
CA ALA A 499 -11.47 3.73 -48.08
C ALA A 499 -12.89 3.36 -47.60
N LEU A 500 -13.59 4.27 -46.89
CA LEU A 500 -14.85 3.96 -46.17
C LEU A 500 -16.03 4.91 -46.43
N GLN A 501 -15.97 5.81 -47.42
CA GLN A 501 -17.09 6.71 -47.76
C GLN A 501 -17.43 6.76 -49.26
N ALA A 502 -17.96 5.65 -49.77
CA ALA A 502 -18.78 5.56 -50.99
C ALA A 502 -19.55 4.21 -50.94
N THR A 503 -20.89 4.12 -51.02
CA THR A 503 -21.98 5.10 -51.21
C THR A 503 -23.28 4.58 -50.57
N ASP A 504 -24.21 5.48 -50.30
CA ASP A 504 -25.48 5.24 -49.58
C ASP A 504 -26.50 4.23 -50.19
N SER A 505 -27.24 3.60 -49.27
CA SER A 505 -28.68 3.24 -49.30
C SER A 505 -29.35 2.69 -50.58
N PHE A 506 -30.01 1.51 -50.48
CA PHE A 506 -31.39 1.33 -51.00
C PHE A 506 -32.10 0.09 -50.39
N LYS A 507 -33.43 0.13 -50.46
CA LYS A 507 -34.48 -0.61 -49.71
C LYS A 507 -34.63 -2.13 -49.94
N GLU A 508 -35.23 -2.77 -48.92
CA GLU A 508 -36.21 -3.89 -48.90
C GLU A 508 -36.41 -4.81 -50.14
N GLN A 509 -36.35 -6.14 -49.93
CA GLN A 509 -37.47 -7.11 -50.02
C GLN A 509 -36.98 -8.58 -50.17
N GLY A 510 -37.77 -9.55 -49.69
CA GLY A 510 -37.93 -10.85 -50.39
C GLY A 510 -37.19 -12.09 -49.87
N GLU A 511 -37.97 -12.98 -49.26
CA GLU A 511 -37.78 -14.40 -48.88
C GLU A 511 -36.67 -15.29 -49.51
N ALA A 512 -36.03 -16.06 -48.61
CA ALA A 512 -35.76 -17.51 -48.65
C ALA A 512 -34.86 -18.16 -49.75
N VAL A 513 -33.85 -18.92 -49.28
CA VAL A 513 -33.68 -20.40 -49.47
C VAL A 513 -32.51 -20.91 -48.59
N SER A 514 -32.54 -22.20 -48.23
CA SER A 514 -31.67 -22.89 -47.26
C SER A 514 -30.19 -23.08 -47.64
N PRO A 515 -29.28 -23.31 -46.67
CA PRO A 515 -27.85 -23.44 -46.93
C PRO A 515 -27.49 -24.75 -47.65
N ARG A 516 -26.44 -24.70 -48.49
CA ARG A 516 -25.81 -25.88 -49.09
C ARG A 516 -24.35 -25.99 -48.67
N VAL A 517 -24.00 -27.17 -48.17
CA VAL A 517 -22.63 -27.60 -47.90
C VAL A 517 -21.89 -27.79 -49.23
N PHE A 518 -20.62 -27.38 -49.28
CA PHE A 518 -19.69 -27.81 -50.31
C PHE A 518 -18.42 -28.37 -49.68
N GLU A 519 -18.16 -29.63 -49.98
CA GLU A 519 -16.94 -30.37 -49.68
C GLU A 519 -16.01 -30.24 -50.89
N MET A 520 -14.70 -30.06 -50.69
CA MET A 520 -13.72 -30.12 -51.77
C MET A 520 -12.54 -31.02 -51.39
N SER A 521 -12.29 -32.00 -52.25
CA SER A 521 -11.25 -33.02 -52.14
C SER A 521 -9.87 -32.48 -52.51
N VAL A 522 -8.84 -33.05 -51.90
CA VAL A 522 -7.42 -32.84 -52.22
C VAL A 522 -6.99 -33.75 -53.36
N ASP A 523 -6.28 -33.23 -54.38
CA ASP A 523 -5.06 -33.89 -54.88
C ASP A 523 -4.15 -33.00 -55.76
N GLU A 524 -2.87 -33.39 -55.81
CA GLU A 524 -1.80 -32.99 -56.75
C GLU A 524 -1.26 -31.52 -56.77
N GLY A 525 -0.31 -31.24 -55.87
CA GLY A 525 1.09 -31.11 -56.30
C GLY A 525 1.68 -29.76 -56.75
N VAL A 526 2.03 -28.88 -55.80
CA VAL A 526 3.15 -27.91 -55.95
C VAL A 526 3.97 -27.87 -54.66
N PRO A 527 5.28 -28.23 -54.66
CA PRO A 527 6.09 -28.23 -53.45
C PRO A 527 6.61 -26.82 -53.12
N TRP A 528 6.27 -26.32 -51.94
CA TRP A 528 6.92 -25.15 -51.34
C TRP A 528 8.01 -25.59 -50.36
N PRO A 529 9.13 -24.86 -50.24
CA PRO A 529 10.22 -25.26 -49.37
C PRO A 529 9.83 -25.02 -47.90
N ILE A 530 9.82 -26.08 -47.10
CA ILE A 530 9.80 -25.99 -45.65
C ILE A 530 11.25 -25.99 -45.18
N GLU A 531 11.77 -24.82 -44.82
CA GLU A 531 12.78 -24.77 -43.76
C GLU A 531 12.02 -24.99 -42.44
N GLU A 532 12.39 -26.04 -41.69
CA GLU A 532 11.84 -26.33 -40.37
C GLU A 532 12.42 -25.33 -39.35
N ASP A 533 11.79 -24.18 -39.20
CA ASP A 533 12.01 -23.33 -38.03
C ASP A 533 11.22 -23.91 -36.85
N PHE A 534 11.93 -24.30 -35.79
CA PHE A 534 11.35 -24.94 -34.61
C PHE A 534 10.63 -23.89 -33.75
N ASP A 535 9.34 -23.69 -34.00
CA ASP A 535 8.48 -22.80 -33.23
C ASP A 535 8.41 -23.23 -31.75
N LYS A 536 8.69 -22.28 -30.86
CA LYS A 536 8.74 -22.49 -29.40
C LYS A 536 7.36 -22.46 -28.74
N ASP A 537 6.35 -21.91 -29.42
CA ASP A 537 5.05 -21.62 -28.83
C ASP A 537 4.16 -22.87 -28.70
N GLY A 538 4.45 -23.92 -29.48
CA GLY A 538 3.78 -25.22 -29.37
C GLY A 538 4.04 -25.93 -28.04
N LEU A 539 5.26 -25.86 -27.50
CA LEU A 539 5.60 -26.48 -26.22
C LEU A 539 4.87 -25.77 -25.06
N PHE A 540 4.85 -24.44 -25.10
CA PHE A 540 4.23 -23.60 -24.07
C PHE A 540 2.71 -23.81 -24.03
N SER A 541 2.06 -23.81 -25.19
CA SER A 541 0.64 -24.11 -25.35
C SER A 541 0.27 -25.51 -24.84
N THR A 542 1.13 -26.50 -25.12
CA THR A 542 0.93 -27.89 -24.64
C THR A 542 1.10 -28.00 -23.12
N MET A 543 2.04 -27.27 -22.52
CA MET A 543 2.20 -27.22 -21.06
C MET A 543 1.03 -26.53 -20.35
N ILE A 544 0.49 -25.45 -20.92
CA ILE A 544 -0.72 -24.78 -20.41
C ILE A 544 -1.93 -25.73 -20.47
N ALA A 545 -2.11 -26.47 -21.57
CA ALA A 545 -3.17 -27.47 -21.67
C ALA A 545 -3.02 -28.60 -20.63
N LEU A 546 -1.79 -29.09 -20.41
CA LEU A 546 -1.51 -30.07 -19.36
C LEU A 546 -1.77 -29.51 -17.95
N PHE A 547 -1.44 -28.24 -17.71
CA PHE A 547 -1.68 -27.54 -16.45
C PHE A 547 -3.18 -27.48 -16.10
N PHE A 548 -4.04 -27.10 -17.05
CA PHE A 548 -5.50 -27.11 -16.86
C PHE A 548 -6.09 -28.52 -16.69
N PHE A 549 -5.49 -29.53 -17.33
CA PHE A 549 -5.91 -30.92 -17.20
C PHE A 549 -5.53 -31.52 -15.84
N CYS A 550 -4.30 -31.31 -15.38
CA CYS A 550 -3.76 -31.87 -14.14
C CYS A 550 -4.19 -31.12 -12.87
N SER A 551 -4.49 -29.82 -12.95
CA SER A 551 -4.98 -29.01 -11.81
C SER A 551 -6.42 -29.33 -11.37
N GLY A 552 -7.15 -30.15 -12.13
CA GLY A 552 -8.57 -30.41 -11.86
C GLY A 552 -9.49 -29.24 -12.20
N ALA A 553 -8.97 -28.14 -12.77
CA ALA A 553 -9.75 -26.99 -13.21
C ALA A 553 -10.88 -27.39 -14.18
N GLY A 554 -10.61 -28.32 -15.11
CA GLY A 554 -11.63 -28.90 -16.00
C GLY A 554 -12.68 -29.80 -15.33
N LYS A 555 -12.59 -30.04 -14.01
CA LYS A 555 -13.65 -30.65 -13.20
C LYS A 555 -14.48 -29.57 -12.51
N LYS A 556 -13.83 -28.60 -11.83
CA LYS A 556 -14.52 -27.44 -11.23
C LYS A 556 -15.27 -26.60 -12.28
N TYR A 557 -14.74 -26.41 -13.48
CA TYR A 557 -15.46 -25.73 -14.57
C TYR A 557 -16.71 -26.51 -15.05
N ARG A 558 -16.72 -27.84 -14.93
CA ARG A 558 -17.90 -28.68 -15.21
C ARG A 558 -18.92 -28.75 -14.07
N GLU A 559 -18.52 -28.32 -12.87
CA GLU A 559 -19.42 -28.09 -11.74
C GLU A 559 -20.02 -26.67 -11.86
N TYR A 560 -19.18 -25.66 -12.13
CA TYR A 560 -19.57 -24.27 -12.45
C TYR A 560 -20.61 -24.15 -13.58
N VAL A 561 -20.46 -24.89 -14.68
CA VAL A 561 -21.41 -24.90 -15.82
C VAL A 561 -22.70 -25.71 -15.53
N LYS A 562 -22.85 -26.30 -14.34
CA LYS A 562 -24.10 -26.96 -13.89
C LYS A 562 -24.88 -26.17 -12.85
N GLU A 563 -24.32 -25.08 -12.33
CA GLU A 563 -24.95 -24.17 -11.37
C GLU A 563 -25.40 -22.85 -12.02
N LEU A 564 -25.19 -22.74 -13.35
CA LEU A 564 -25.83 -21.81 -14.28
C LEU A 564 -27.01 -22.50 -14.99
#